data_AF-A0A3D5FQZ1-F1
#
_entry.id   AF-A0A3D5FQZ1-F1
#
_cell.length_a   1.000
_cell.length_b   1.000
_cell.length_c   1.000
_cell.angle_alpha   90.00
_cell.angle_beta   90.00
_cell.angle_gamma   90.00
#
_symmetry.space_group_name_H-M   'P 1'
#
loop_
_entity.id
_entity.type
_entity.pdbx_description
1 polymer ?
#
loop_
_entity_poly.entity_id
_entity_poly.type
_entity_poly.pdbx_seq_one_letter_code
_entity_poly.pdbx_strand_id
1 'polypeptide(L)'
;MTSDEMSRISADEDYGFDVSGFIHVPQVLSAEEVSACNEEIDAGGDAGTLELPALQQHPVLTGYLEALCGAGFAIDRPPSLVGDGPEGTAVPLTNGPPEDRRRLRYANYRDTRECRGLRLFVALTPTGAEGGVVLVTSSHNRNTEPPADFLAGAVDLGMTEEPQLQAGDVLICAATTLYGVRGRPGRVIEIQYLNSRARPTAGYAEIEAPNWFTELTPAQQAVVGTRMTGRGGTVVSDGERAWVTEAEEQPPSVTLNLDEHSQPDPHELWFWDVRGYLVLRGVMDEEWLAAANRALDYVLENQDSFPEGHRSRIEEVPEQALRENDWKWPEDTSPRLGGEINRPRVGGLYELPAPHCDPFRRMIGHPAIVKRLNWILGYGFRESTEPMCCVYPKGTTGGSLHGENPGSHTVYNGRQLVEQTNVAWALQDESPGFGEDSGGFLCVPGSHKAKYPIPGGLTTSIDLPQVQKPALKAGDVLLFGGVAHGTTAWRSDRMRRTTIQFMGSSNVALPPGSKGAGWRWSSDLNNPANASKAKA
;
A
#
# COMPACT_ATOMS: atom_id res chain seq x y z
N MET A 1 26.73 -9.67 -3.91
CA MET A 1 26.81 -9.21 -2.51
C MET A 1 27.58 -10.23 -1.72
N THR A 2 28.38 -9.81 -0.76
CA THR A 2 29.00 -10.75 0.21
C THR A 2 27.94 -11.28 1.18
N SER A 3 28.18 -12.42 1.83
CA SER A 3 27.24 -13.00 2.82
C SER A 3 26.96 -12.05 3.99
N ASP A 4 27.93 -11.21 4.36
CA ASP A 4 27.77 -10.16 5.39
C ASP A 4 26.84 -9.02 4.93
N GLU A 5 26.86 -8.63 3.65
CA GLU A 5 25.93 -7.62 3.10
C GLU A 5 24.50 -8.16 3.00
N MET A 6 24.32 -9.45 2.73
CA MET A 6 23.01 -10.12 2.68
C MET A 6 22.37 -10.32 4.06
N SER A 7 23.13 -10.13 5.15
CA SER A 7 22.65 -10.36 6.53
C SER A 7 21.96 -9.13 7.15
N ARG A 8 22.05 -7.96 6.52
CA ARG A 8 21.48 -6.70 7.04
C ARG A 8 20.38 -6.19 6.11
N ILE A 9 19.20 -5.98 6.70
CA ILE A 9 18.09 -5.33 6.01
C ILE A 9 18.49 -3.88 5.66
N SER A 10 18.31 -3.52 4.40
CA SER A 10 18.53 -2.17 3.88
C SER A 10 17.35 -1.24 4.20
N ALA A 11 17.53 0.07 4.02
CA ALA A 11 16.43 1.04 4.18
C ALA A 11 15.28 0.77 3.18
N ASP A 12 15.62 0.36 1.95
CA ASP A 12 14.68 -0.01 0.90
C ASP A 12 13.85 -1.23 1.28
N GLU A 13 14.47 -2.23 1.91
CA GLU A 13 13.79 -3.43 2.40
C GLU A 13 12.97 -3.16 3.67
N ASP A 14 13.45 -2.32 4.59
CA ASP A 14 12.69 -1.93 5.79
C ASP A 14 11.42 -1.17 5.40
N TYR A 15 11.55 -0.17 4.52
CA TYR A 15 10.42 0.55 3.96
C TYR A 15 9.52 -0.39 3.15
N GLY A 16 10.12 -1.22 2.29
CA GLY A 16 9.44 -2.19 1.46
C GLY A 16 8.57 -3.14 2.27
N PHE A 17 9.11 -3.75 3.32
CA PHE A 17 8.38 -4.67 4.19
C PHE A 17 7.25 -3.97 4.95
N ASP A 18 7.44 -2.74 5.40
CA ASP A 18 6.42 -1.94 6.11
C ASP A 18 5.24 -1.55 5.22
N VAL A 19 5.48 -1.29 3.93
CA VAL A 19 4.41 -0.94 2.99
C VAL A 19 3.80 -2.16 2.30
N SER A 20 4.57 -3.21 1.98
CA SER A 20 4.10 -4.37 1.21
C SER A 20 3.71 -5.57 2.10
N GLY A 21 4.34 -5.73 3.26
CA GLY A 21 4.23 -6.91 4.12
C GLY A 21 5.10 -8.09 3.73
N PHE A 22 6.02 -7.92 2.76
CA PHE A 22 6.95 -8.97 2.35
C PHE A 22 8.24 -8.42 1.73
N ILE A 23 9.28 -9.26 1.71
CA ILE A 23 10.53 -9.07 0.96
C ILE A 23 10.78 -10.31 0.10
N HIS A 24 11.20 -10.12 -1.15
CA HIS A 24 11.75 -11.19 -2.00
C HIS A 24 13.27 -11.10 -1.96
N VAL A 25 13.91 -12.13 -1.43
CA VAL A 25 15.36 -12.26 -1.34
C VAL A 25 15.82 -13.31 -2.35
N PRO A 26 16.50 -12.92 -3.44
CA PRO A 26 16.92 -13.85 -4.47
C PRO A 26 18.11 -14.69 -4.02
N GLN A 27 18.15 -15.95 -4.46
CA GLN A 27 19.32 -16.84 -4.35
C GLN A 27 19.90 -16.92 -2.94
N VAL A 28 19.02 -17.06 -1.94
CA VAL A 28 19.43 -17.28 -0.54
C VAL A 28 20.09 -18.64 -0.42
N LEU A 29 19.52 -19.67 -1.04
CA LEU A 29 20.12 -21.00 -1.10
C LEU A 29 20.99 -21.14 -2.35
N SER A 30 22.14 -21.79 -2.18
CA SER A 30 22.96 -22.31 -3.26
C SER A 30 22.28 -23.46 -4.02
N ALA A 31 22.79 -23.77 -5.22
CA ALA A 31 22.30 -24.90 -6.00
C ALA A 31 22.48 -26.24 -5.27
N GLU A 32 23.57 -26.38 -4.51
CA GLU A 32 23.84 -27.56 -3.67
C GLU A 32 22.83 -27.69 -2.54
N GLU A 33 22.49 -26.60 -1.84
CA GLU A 33 21.47 -26.61 -0.79
C GLU A 33 20.07 -26.90 -1.34
N VAL A 34 19.74 -26.35 -2.51
CA VAL A 34 18.50 -26.68 -3.22
C VAL A 34 18.44 -28.16 -3.58
N SER A 35 19.55 -28.75 -4.08
CA SER A 35 19.62 -30.18 -4.40
C SER A 35 19.42 -31.03 -3.14
N ALA A 36 20.10 -30.68 -2.04
CA ALA A 36 19.98 -31.41 -0.78
C ALA A 36 18.55 -31.39 -0.23
N CYS A 37 17.87 -30.23 -0.29
CA CYS A 37 16.47 -30.12 0.12
C CYS A 37 15.55 -30.98 -0.77
N ASN A 38 15.78 -31.00 -2.08
CA ASN A 38 15.02 -31.82 -3.01
C ASN A 38 15.21 -33.32 -2.75
N GLU A 39 16.44 -33.75 -2.50
CA GLU A 39 16.77 -35.15 -2.16
C GLU A 39 16.10 -35.58 -0.85
N GLU A 40 16.04 -34.71 0.17
CA GLU A 40 15.34 -34.98 1.43
C GLU A 40 13.83 -35.15 1.23
N ILE A 41 13.22 -34.28 0.41
CA ILE A 41 11.80 -34.40 0.03
C ILE A 41 11.53 -35.73 -0.69
N ASP A 42 12.39 -36.08 -1.66
CA ASP A 42 12.26 -37.32 -2.43
C ASP A 42 12.45 -38.57 -1.56
N ALA A 43 13.29 -38.49 -0.52
CA ALA A 43 13.53 -39.57 0.44
C ALA A 43 12.44 -39.69 1.51
N GLY A 44 11.80 -38.58 1.91
CA GLY A 44 10.84 -38.51 3.02
C GLY A 44 9.44 -39.01 2.70
N GLY A 45 9.03 -39.02 1.41
CA GLY A 45 7.66 -39.34 0.98
C GLY A 45 6.61 -38.32 1.45
N ASP A 46 5.35 -38.49 1.00
CA ASP A 46 4.24 -37.50 1.15
C ASP A 46 3.76 -37.21 2.59
N ALA A 47 4.38 -37.75 3.65
CA ALA A 47 3.74 -37.81 4.98
C ALA A 47 4.62 -37.46 6.20
N GLY A 48 5.79 -36.84 6.03
CA GLY A 48 6.69 -36.48 7.14
C GLY A 48 6.87 -34.97 7.33
N THR A 49 7.02 -34.53 8.57
CA THR A 49 7.60 -33.21 8.89
C THR A 49 8.99 -33.14 8.26
N LEU A 50 9.21 -32.16 7.38
CA LEU A 50 10.51 -31.93 6.76
C LEU A 50 11.44 -31.26 7.80
N GLU A 51 12.62 -31.85 8.06
CA GLU A 51 13.56 -31.27 9.03
C GLU A 51 14.39 -30.17 8.37
N LEU A 52 14.83 -30.38 7.12
CA LEU A 52 15.59 -29.43 6.29
C LEU A 52 16.61 -28.59 7.09
N PRO A 53 17.63 -29.20 7.73
CA PRO A 53 18.58 -28.49 8.59
C PRO A 53 19.31 -27.34 7.88
N ALA A 54 19.49 -27.44 6.56
CA ALA A 54 20.08 -26.40 5.72
C ALA A 54 19.32 -25.07 5.80
N LEU A 55 17.98 -25.11 5.99
CA LEU A 55 17.15 -23.91 6.15
C LEU A 55 17.17 -23.38 7.58
N GLN A 56 17.17 -24.27 8.58
CA GLN A 56 17.00 -23.88 9.98
C GLN A 56 18.17 -23.04 10.52
N GLN A 57 19.38 -23.22 9.98
CA GLN A 57 20.61 -22.54 10.42
C GLN A 57 21.21 -21.64 9.35
N HIS A 58 20.46 -21.31 8.30
CA HIS A 58 20.99 -20.52 7.20
C HIS A 58 21.33 -19.09 7.70
N PRO A 59 22.59 -18.61 7.55
CA PRO A 59 23.03 -17.35 8.16
C PRO A 59 22.29 -16.13 7.61
N VAL A 60 21.97 -16.12 6.30
CA VAL A 60 21.19 -15.04 5.68
C VAL A 60 19.77 -15.01 6.25
N LEU A 61 19.11 -16.18 6.36
CA LEU A 61 17.76 -16.25 6.93
C LEU A 61 17.76 -15.82 8.39
N THR A 62 18.76 -16.26 9.15
CA THR A 62 18.95 -15.84 10.55
C THR A 62 19.04 -14.30 10.65
N GLY A 63 19.82 -13.65 9.80
CA GLY A 63 19.91 -12.18 9.77
C GLY A 63 18.56 -11.49 9.54
N TYR A 64 17.79 -11.93 8.54
CA TYR A 64 16.44 -11.39 8.30
C TYR A 64 15.47 -11.69 9.45
N LEU A 65 15.49 -12.91 10.00
CA LEU A 65 14.61 -13.30 11.11
C LEU A 65 14.90 -12.46 12.36
N GLU A 66 16.16 -12.23 12.70
CA GLU A 66 16.55 -11.35 13.82
C GLU A 66 16.15 -9.89 13.56
N ALA A 67 16.38 -9.38 12.34
CA ALA A 67 16.05 -8.01 11.99
C ALA A 67 14.54 -7.73 11.99
N LEU A 68 13.73 -8.69 11.53
CA LEU A 68 12.29 -8.53 11.37
C LEU A 68 11.51 -8.91 12.64
N CYS A 69 11.82 -10.05 13.26
CA CYS A 69 11.10 -10.59 14.43
C CYS A 69 11.81 -10.36 15.78
N GLY A 70 13.07 -9.95 15.77
CA GLY A 70 13.91 -9.80 16.96
C GLY A 70 14.64 -11.09 17.35
N ALA A 71 15.59 -10.96 18.27
CA ALA A 71 16.37 -12.08 18.78
C ALA A 71 15.50 -13.12 19.52
N GLY A 72 15.93 -14.39 19.46
CA GLY A 72 15.24 -15.51 20.11
C GLY A 72 13.96 -15.93 19.39
N PHE A 73 13.89 -15.74 18.07
CA PHE A 73 12.85 -16.33 17.25
C PHE A 73 12.92 -17.87 17.29
N ALA A 74 11.80 -18.52 17.02
CA ALA A 74 11.69 -19.98 16.95
C ALA A 74 10.76 -20.40 15.82
N ILE A 75 10.87 -21.64 15.38
CA ILE A 75 9.93 -22.23 14.41
C ILE A 75 8.58 -22.43 15.11
N ASP A 76 7.52 -21.87 14.53
CA ASP A 76 6.12 -22.04 14.95
C ASP A 76 5.45 -23.21 14.22
N ARG A 77 5.65 -23.26 12.90
CA ARG A 77 5.20 -24.37 12.05
C ARG A 77 6.41 -24.89 11.27
N PRO A 78 6.69 -26.19 11.35
CA PRO A 78 7.84 -26.76 10.68
C PRO A 78 7.68 -26.71 9.15
N PRO A 79 8.79 -26.88 8.41
CA PRO A 79 8.75 -26.89 6.96
C PRO A 79 7.76 -27.89 6.38
N SER A 80 6.98 -27.44 5.40
CA SER A 80 6.01 -28.26 4.68
C SER A 80 5.90 -27.81 3.21
N LEU A 81 5.58 -28.74 2.31
CA LEU A 81 5.34 -28.40 0.90
C LEU A 81 4.02 -27.62 0.76
N VAL A 82 4.08 -26.54 -0.02
CA VAL A 82 2.90 -25.77 -0.42
C VAL A 82 2.11 -26.61 -1.42
N GLY A 83 0.85 -26.91 -1.09
CA GLY A 83 -0.05 -27.64 -1.97
C GLY A 83 -0.57 -26.82 -3.15
N ASP A 84 -1.09 -27.49 -4.17
CA ASP A 84 -1.71 -26.87 -5.33
C ASP A 84 -2.93 -26.01 -4.96
N GLY A 85 -3.11 -24.91 -5.68
CA GLY A 85 -4.26 -24.02 -5.61
C GLY A 85 -5.16 -24.09 -6.86
N PRO A 86 -6.28 -23.36 -6.86
CA PRO A 86 -7.15 -23.26 -8.03
C PRO A 86 -6.49 -22.52 -9.19
N GLU A 87 -6.92 -22.84 -10.42
CA GLU A 87 -6.57 -22.09 -11.62
C GLU A 87 -7.43 -20.81 -11.74
N GLY A 88 -6.87 -19.74 -12.30
CA GLY A 88 -7.57 -18.47 -12.55
C GLY A 88 -7.02 -17.28 -11.75
N THR A 89 -7.62 -16.10 -11.94
CA THR A 89 -7.13 -14.86 -11.30
C THR A 89 -7.59 -14.75 -9.85
N ALA A 90 -8.81 -15.15 -9.53
CA ALA A 90 -9.32 -15.16 -8.17
C ALA A 90 -8.85 -16.42 -7.42
N VAL A 91 -8.27 -16.22 -6.25
CA VAL A 91 -7.74 -17.30 -5.40
C VAL A 91 -8.30 -17.16 -3.98
N PRO A 92 -8.62 -18.27 -3.29
CA PRO A 92 -8.92 -18.23 -1.87
C PRO A 92 -7.71 -17.68 -1.08
N LEU A 93 -7.98 -16.75 -0.17
CA LEU A 93 -6.98 -16.05 0.62
C LEU A 93 -7.17 -16.37 2.11
N THR A 94 -6.05 -16.47 2.83
CA THR A 94 -6.04 -16.68 4.28
C THR A 94 -4.84 -16.00 4.92
N ASN A 95 -4.90 -15.76 6.21
CA ASN A 95 -3.72 -15.53 7.05
C ASN A 95 -3.81 -16.33 8.36
N GLY A 96 -4.59 -17.41 8.36
CA GLY A 96 -4.94 -18.19 9.54
C GLY A 96 -6.23 -17.71 10.23
N PRO A 97 -6.55 -18.31 11.39
CA PRO A 97 -7.69 -17.93 12.20
C PRO A 97 -7.64 -16.47 12.69
N PRO A 98 -8.78 -15.83 13.02
CA PRO A 98 -8.81 -14.44 13.47
C PRO A 98 -7.91 -14.13 14.68
N GLU A 99 -7.76 -15.06 15.63
CA GLU A 99 -6.91 -14.90 16.81
C GLU A 99 -5.42 -14.78 16.46
N ASP A 100 -4.98 -15.36 15.33
CA ASP A 100 -3.60 -15.26 14.86
C ASP A 100 -3.23 -13.81 14.51
N ARG A 101 -4.21 -12.96 14.13
CA ARG A 101 -3.97 -11.53 13.92
C ARG A 101 -3.43 -10.85 15.19
N ARG A 102 -3.93 -11.22 16.36
CA ARG A 102 -3.46 -10.70 17.66
C ARG A 102 -2.19 -11.38 18.11
N ARG A 103 -2.08 -12.70 17.91
CA ARG A 103 -0.91 -13.50 18.34
C ARG A 103 0.35 -13.13 17.57
N LEU A 104 0.25 -13.06 16.25
CA LEU A 104 1.36 -12.88 15.30
C LEU A 104 1.60 -11.43 14.88
N ARG A 105 0.66 -10.54 15.24
CA ARG A 105 0.64 -9.07 15.05
C ARG A 105 1.89 -8.46 14.42
N TYR A 106 1.66 -7.70 13.36
CA TYR A 106 2.58 -6.67 12.90
C TYR A 106 2.12 -5.28 13.38
N ALA A 107 3.05 -4.49 13.91
CA ALA A 107 2.87 -3.06 14.17
C ALA A 107 4.22 -2.35 14.08
N ASN A 108 4.20 -1.10 13.64
CA ASN A 108 5.40 -0.28 13.55
C ASN A 108 5.13 1.09 14.21
N TYR A 109 6.10 1.57 15.00
CA TYR A 109 6.02 2.83 15.74
C TYR A 109 7.16 3.79 15.37
N ARG A 110 7.68 3.69 14.13
CA ARG A 110 8.82 4.43 13.56
C ARG A 110 10.18 3.97 14.06
N ASP A 111 10.41 4.03 15.36
CA ASP A 111 11.67 3.58 15.97
C ASP A 111 11.68 2.09 16.29
N THR A 112 10.49 1.48 16.38
CA THR A 112 10.30 0.11 16.85
C THR A 112 9.31 -0.62 15.96
N ARG A 113 9.80 -1.67 15.28
CA ARG A 113 8.97 -2.68 14.61
C ARG A 113 8.64 -3.81 15.59
N GLU A 114 7.37 -4.19 15.65
CA GLU A 114 6.89 -5.39 16.30
C GLU A 114 6.31 -6.32 15.23
N CYS A 115 7.07 -7.34 14.83
CA CYS A 115 6.56 -8.45 14.01
C CYS A 115 6.65 -9.72 14.86
N ARG A 116 5.52 -10.30 15.25
CA ARG A 116 5.53 -11.48 16.14
C ARG A 116 5.55 -12.81 15.40
N GLY A 117 5.29 -12.80 14.10
CA GLY A 117 5.52 -13.97 13.26
C GLY A 117 5.80 -13.64 11.81
N LEU A 118 6.60 -14.51 11.20
CA LEU A 118 6.99 -14.47 9.80
C LEU A 118 6.58 -15.78 9.13
N ARG A 119 6.16 -15.69 7.87
CA ARG A 119 5.95 -16.81 6.98
C ARG A 119 6.97 -16.73 5.85
N LEU A 120 7.76 -17.77 5.68
CA LEU A 120 8.73 -17.90 4.60
C LEU A 120 8.18 -18.85 3.55
N PHE A 121 8.31 -18.48 2.28
CA PHE A 121 8.18 -19.40 1.15
C PHE A 121 9.54 -19.55 0.50
N VAL A 122 10.06 -20.78 0.46
CA VAL A 122 11.36 -21.11 -0.14
C VAL A 122 11.13 -21.89 -1.42
N ALA A 123 11.57 -21.34 -2.54
CA ALA A 123 11.43 -22.00 -3.84
C ALA A 123 12.60 -22.95 -4.09
N LEU A 124 12.34 -24.25 -4.24
CA LEU A 124 13.34 -25.25 -4.67
C LEU A 124 13.29 -25.53 -6.17
N THR A 125 12.24 -25.09 -6.82
CA THR A 125 12.10 -25.01 -8.28
C THR A 125 11.57 -23.62 -8.62
N PRO A 126 11.84 -23.09 -9.82
CA PRO A 126 11.24 -21.82 -10.23
C PRO A 126 9.71 -21.89 -10.17
N THR A 127 9.07 -20.88 -9.58
CA THR A 127 7.64 -20.63 -9.79
C THR A 127 7.46 -20.05 -11.19
N GLY A 128 6.35 -20.34 -11.85
CA GLY A 128 6.18 -20.01 -13.26
C GLY A 128 4.73 -19.83 -13.65
N ALA A 129 4.46 -19.84 -14.96
CA ALA A 129 3.11 -19.63 -15.49
C ALA A 129 2.07 -20.66 -15.02
N GLU A 130 2.51 -21.80 -14.47
CA GLU A 130 1.62 -22.82 -13.91
C GLU A 130 1.06 -22.43 -12.53
N GLY A 131 1.67 -21.45 -11.84
CA GLY A 131 1.21 -20.98 -10.54
C GLY A 131 2.32 -20.63 -9.55
N GLY A 132 1.88 -20.22 -8.36
CA GLY A 132 2.75 -19.62 -7.37
C GLY A 132 2.00 -19.11 -6.14
N VAL A 133 2.76 -18.54 -5.22
CA VAL A 133 2.23 -17.90 -4.01
C VAL A 133 1.69 -16.52 -4.37
N VAL A 134 0.45 -16.28 -3.98
CA VAL A 134 -0.26 -15.03 -4.21
C VAL A 134 -0.35 -14.27 -2.91
N LEU A 135 -0.03 -12.97 -2.92
CA LEU A 135 -0.08 -12.10 -1.74
C LEU A 135 -1.05 -10.94 -1.96
N VAL A 136 -1.78 -10.53 -0.92
CA VAL A 136 -2.41 -9.20 -0.89
C VAL A 136 -1.44 -8.24 -0.22
N THR A 137 -0.74 -7.45 -1.04
CA THR A 137 0.26 -6.51 -0.54
C THR A 137 -0.39 -5.44 0.34
N SER A 138 0.33 -4.99 1.38
CA SER A 138 -0.13 -4.02 2.39
C SER A 138 -1.24 -4.52 3.34
N SER A 139 -1.59 -5.82 3.32
CA SER A 139 -2.66 -6.39 4.16
C SER A 139 -2.23 -6.76 5.60
N HIS A 140 -0.93 -6.88 5.85
CA HIS A 140 -0.35 -7.28 7.14
C HIS A 140 -0.65 -6.31 8.29
N ASN A 141 -0.87 -5.04 7.97
CA ASN A 141 -1.23 -3.94 8.86
C ASN A 141 -2.60 -3.34 8.49
N ARG A 142 -3.53 -4.16 7.94
CA ARG A 142 -4.92 -3.76 7.66
C ARG A 142 -5.64 -3.28 8.94
N ASN A 143 -6.55 -2.33 8.80
CA ASN A 143 -7.43 -1.89 9.90
C ASN A 143 -8.83 -2.47 9.76
N THR A 144 -9.27 -2.74 8.53
CA THR A 144 -10.55 -3.35 8.21
C THR A 144 -10.38 -4.84 7.90
N GLU A 145 -11.46 -5.62 7.97
CA GLU A 145 -11.43 -7.01 7.50
C GLU A 145 -11.80 -7.06 6.01
N PRO A 146 -11.17 -7.97 5.25
CA PRO A 146 -11.49 -8.17 3.84
C PRO A 146 -12.92 -8.69 3.66
N PRO A 147 -13.61 -8.32 2.57
CA PRO A 147 -14.91 -8.86 2.21
C PRO A 147 -14.85 -10.38 2.03
N ALA A 148 -15.90 -11.08 2.48
CA ALA A 148 -15.90 -12.55 2.54
C ALA A 148 -15.83 -13.21 1.14
N ASP A 149 -16.44 -12.59 0.14
CA ASP A 149 -16.38 -13.04 -1.25
C ASP A 149 -14.97 -12.84 -1.87
N PHE A 150 -14.27 -11.77 -1.49
CA PHE A 150 -12.87 -11.57 -1.86
C PHE A 150 -11.96 -12.61 -1.20
N LEU A 151 -12.13 -12.86 0.11
CA LEU A 151 -11.39 -13.92 0.81
C LEU A 151 -11.64 -15.31 0.22
N ALA A 152 -12.89 -15.61 -0.17
CA ALA A 152 -13.23 -16.90 -0.77
C ALA A 152 -12.70 -17.08 -2.20
N GLY A 153 -12.12 -16.04 -2.80
CA GLY A 153 -11.70 -16.06 -4.21
C GLY A 153 -12.88 -16.02 -5.19
N ALA A 154 -14.04 -15.47 -4.78
CA ALA A 154 -15.20 -15.30 -5.65
C ALA A 154 -15.15 -14.01 -6.48
N VAL A 155 -14.40 -13.00 -6.02
CA VAL A 155 -14.16 -11.74 -6.73
C VAL A 155 -12.67 -11.42 -6.77
N ASP A 156 -12.21 -10.84 -7.88
CA ASP A 156 -10.86 -10.30 -8.02
C ASP A 156 -10.92 -8.77 -7.97
N LEU A 157 -10.29 -8.19 -6.94
CA LEU A 157 -10.20 -6.74 -6.76
C LEU A 157 -8.97 -6.12 -7.42
N GLY A 158 -8.16 -6.91 -8.13
CA GLY A 158 -6.87 -6.45 -8.69
C GLY A 158 -5.85 -6.09 -7.60
N MET A 159 -5.97 -6.75 -6.43
CA MET A 159 -5.17 -6.44 -5.24
C MET A 159 -4.10 -7.49 -4.95
N THR A 160 -3.97 -8.52 -5.77
CA THR A 160 -3.03 -9.61 -5.55
C THR A 160 -1.78 -9.46 -6.39
N GLU A 161 -0.63 -9.79 -5.81
CA GLU A 161 0.65 -9.92 -6.50
C GLU A 161 1.13 -11.37 -6.40
N GLU A 162 1.76 -11.86 -7.47
CA GLU A 162 2.35 -13.21 -7.53
C GLU A 162 3.84 -13.09 -7.87
N PRO A 163 4.71 -12.92 -6.86
CA PRO A 163 6.14 -12.85 -7.07
C PRO A 163 6.65 -14.11 -7.78
N GLN A 164 7.40 -13.92 -8.87
CA GLN A 164 8.05 -15.01 -9.59
C GLN A 164 9.38 -15.32 -8.90
N LEU A 165 9.52 -16.55 -8.40
CA LEU A 165 10.66 -17.01 -7.62
C LEU A 165 11.51 -17.95 -8.48
N GLN A 166 12.82 -17.79 -8.45
CA GLN A 166 13.76 -18.78 -8.97
C GLN A 166 14.08 -19.83 -7.90
N ALA A 167 14.64 -20.97 -8.31
CA ALA A 167 15.17 -21.94 -7.36
C ALA A 167 16.25 -21.29 -6.47
N GLY A 168 16.10 -21.42 -5.16
CA GLY A 168 16.94 -20.81 -4.13
C GLY A 168 16.45 -19.46 -3.63
N ASP A 169 15.40 -18.88 -4.22
CA ASP A 169 14.80 -17.64 -3.75
C ASP A 169 13.93 -17.86 -2.49
N VAL A 170 13.84 -16.82 -1.66
CA VAL A 170 13.00 -16.82 -0.46
C VAL A 170 12.11 -15.59 -0.44
N LEU A 171 10.83 -15.83 -0.20
CA LEU A 171 9.82 -14.80 0.04
C LEU A 171 9.54 -14.75 1.54
N ILE A 172 9.92 -13.65 2.19
CA ILE A 172 9.76 -13.43 3.63
C ILE A 172 8.57 -12.51 3.86
N CYS A 173 7.48 -13.05 4.41
CA CYS A 173 6.24 -12.33 4.66
C CYS A 173 6.01 -12.12 6.16
N ALA A 174 5.41 -10.99 6.54
CA ALA A 174 4.72 -10.93 7.83
C ALA A 174 3.64 -12.03 7.86
N ALA A 175 3.55 -12.82 8.93
CA ALA A 175 2.60 -13.92 8.99
C ALA A 175 1.14 -13.46 8.90
N THR A 176 0.88 -12.17 9.20
CA THR A 176 -0.43 -11.53 9.07
C THR A 176 -0.77 -11.07 7.64
N THR A 177 0.17 -11.10 6.69
CA THR A 177 -0.09 -10.86 5.26
C THR A 177 -1.05 -11.92 4.74
N LEU A 178 -2.14 -11.50 4.10
CA LEU A 178 -3.06 -12.41 3.40
C LEU A 178 -2.34 -13.02 2.19
N TYR A 179 -2.46 -14.34 2.06
CA TYR A 179 -1.87 -15.10 0.97
C TYR A 179 -2.82 -16.19 0.48
N GLY A 180 -2.54 -16.70 -0.72
CA GLY A 180 -3.16 -17.87 -1.30
C GLY A 180 -2.16 -18.57 -2.23
N VAL A 181 -2.61 -19.65 -2.87
CA VAL A 181 -1.83 -20.35 -3.88
C VAL A 181 -2.65 -20.39 -5.16
N ARG A 182 -2.01 -20.08 -6.28
CA ARG A 182 -2.59 -20.22 -7.63
C ARG A 182 -1.96 -21.42 -8.30
N GLY A 183 -2.78 -22.24 -8.96
CA GLY A 183 -2.32 -23.36 -9.78
C GLY A 183 -1.29 -24.24 -9.08
N ARG A 184 -0.19 -24.56 -9.78
CA ARG A 184 0.87 -25.43 -9.28
C ARG A 184 2.13 -24.63 -8.99
N PRO A 185 2.48 -24.37 -7.71
CA PRO A 185 3.66 -23.60 -7.36
C PRO A 185 4.98 -24.37 -7.58
N GLY A 186 4.92 -25.67 -7.89
CA GLY A 186 6.09 -26.54 -7.93
C GLY A 186 6.57 -26.92 -6.53
N ARG A 187 7.88 -27.03 -6.32
CA ARG A 187 8.46 -27.32 -5.00
C ARG A 187 8.72 -26.03 -4.25
N VAL A 188 7.70 -25.53 -3.57
CA VAL A 188 7.81 -24.41 -2.63
C VAL A 188 7.57 -24.93 -1.22
N ILE A 189 8.44 -24.55 -0.29
CA ILE A 189 8.32 -24.90 1.12
C ILE A 189 7.75 -23.70 1.88
N GLU A 190 6.73 -23.91 2.72
CA GLU A 190 6.29 -22.94 3.72
C GLU A 190 6.93 -23.26 5.09
N ILE A 191 7.48 -22.23 5.75
CA ILE A 191 7.95 -22.29 7.14
C ILE A 191 7.39 -21.09 7.89
N GLN A 192 6.92 -21.29 9.12
CA GLN A 192 6.46 -20.19 9.97
C GLN A 192 7.36 -20.03 11.18
N TYR A 193 7.76 -18.79 11.46
CA TYR A 193 8.54 -18.42 12.63
C TYR A 193 7.72 -17.52 13.56
N LEU A 194 8.03 -17.59 14.85
CA LEU A 194 7.48 -16.74 15.90
C LEU A 194 8.60 -16.01 16.63
N ASN A 195 8.32 -14.82 17.14
CA ASN A 195 9.23 -14.16 18.07
C ASN A 195 9.10 -14.72 19.50
N SER A 196 10.09 -14.46 20.35
CA SER A 196 10.14 -14.95 21.74
C SER A 196 8.95 -14.54 22.64
N ARG A 197 8.07 -13.65 22.19
CA ARG A 197 6.90 -13.17 22.94
C ARG A 197 5.59 -13.78 22.46
N ALA A 198 5.58 -14.47 21.34
CA ALA A 198 4.39 -15.14 20.82
C ALA A 198 4.25 -16.55 21.39
N ARG A 199 3.00 -16.97 21.61
CA ARG A 199 2.68 -18.34 21.99
C ARG A 199 2.86 -19.26 20.77
N PRO A 200 3.52 -20.43 20.89
CA PRO A 200 3.56 -21.43 19.83
C PRO A 200 2.17 -21.99 19.50
N THR A 201 1.94 -22.28 18.22
CA THR A 201 0.70 -22.88 17.70
C THR A 201 0.44 -24.23 18.36
N ALA A 202 1.49 -25.06 18.49
CA ALA A 202 1.41 -26.36 19.17
C ALA A 202 1.18 -26.26 20.70
N GLY A 203 1.21 -25.05 21.28
CA GLY A 203 1.16 -24.86 22.72
C GLY A 203 2.50 -25.14 23.40
N TYR A 204 2.46 -25.44 24.69
CA TYR A 204 3.63 -25.78 25.48
C TYR A 204 3.65 -27.29 25.76
N ALA A 205 4.84 -27.84 25.96
CA ALA A 205 5.00 -29.23 26.35
C ALA A 205 4.20 -29.53 27.63
N GLU A 206 3.54 -30.68 27.63
CA GLU A 206 2.82 -31.14 28.81
C GLU A 206 3.75 -31.41 29.97
N ILE A 207 3.31 -30.99 31.15
CA ILE A 207 3.99 -31.27 32.41
C ILE A 207 2.97 -31.84 33.41
N GLU A 208 3.48 -32.60 34.39
CA GLU A 208 2.64 -33.19 35.42
C GLU A 208 1.95 -32.10 36.26
N ALA A 209 0.64 -32.21 36.40
CA ALA A 209 -0.16 -31.24 37.13
C ALA A 209 0.12 -31.35 38.64
N PRO A 210 0.26 -30.23 39.36
CA PRO A 210 0.33 -30.27 40.82
C PRO A 210 -1.01 -30.75 41.40
N ASN A 211 -0.99 -31.44 42.55
CA ASN A 211 -2.17 -32.09 43.13
C ASN A 211 -3.43 -31.20 43.20
N TRP A 212 -3.27 -29.93 43.60
CA TRP A 212 -4.37 -28.99 43.73
C TRP A 212 -5.07 -28.66 42.39
N PHE A 213 -4.42 -28.88 41.25
CA PHE A 213 -5.01 -28.66 39.93
C PHE A 213 -6.21 -29.59 39.70
N THR A 214 -6.19 -30.80 40.26
CA THR A 214 -7.29 -31.77 40.15
C THR A 214 -8.52 -31.38 40.95
N GLU A 215 -8.38 -30.47 41.93
CA GLU A 215 -9.48 -29.97 42.76
C GLU A 215 -10.23 -28.80 42.12
N LEU A 216 -9.70 -28.25 41.02
CA LEU A 216 -10.29 -27.13 40.30
C LEU A 216 -11.48 -27.55 39.43
N THR A 217 -12.41 -26.62 39.22
CA THR A 217 -13.46 -26.75 38.20
C THR A 217 -12.86 -26.77 36.78
N PRO A 218 -13.57 -27.31 35.77
CA PRO A 218 -13.08 -27.32 34.39
C PRO A 218 -12.71 -25.93 33.85
N ALA A 219 -13.49 -24.89 34.18
CA ALA A 219 -13.18 -23.51 33.78
C ALA A 219 -11.89 -22.99 34.44
N GLN A 220 -11.68 -23.28 35.72
CA GLN A 220 -10.43 -22.92 36.42
C GLN A 220 -9.24 -23.68 35.84
N GLN A 221 -9.38 -24.99 35.57
CA GLN A 221 -8.36 -25.80 34.92
C GLN A 221 -7.98 -25.23 33.55
N ALA A 222 -8.96 -24.81 32.74
CA ALA A 222 -8.71 -24.20 31.44
C ALA A 222 -7.95 -22.86 31.53
N VAL A 223 -8.23 -22.03 32.55
CA VAL A 223 -7.56 -20.72 32.76
C VAL A 223 -6.10 -20.88 33.21
N VAL A 224 -5.84 -21.72 34.23
CA VAL A 224 -4.47 -21.88 34.75
C VAL A 224 -3.67 -22.96 34.03
N GLY A 225 -4.33 -23.81 33.26
CA GLY A 225 -3.76 -25.03 32.69
C GLY A 225 -2.56 -24.77 31.79
N THR A 226 -2.55 -23.71 30.97
CA THR A 226 -1.38 -23.39 30.14
C THR A 226 -0.10 -23.21 30.98
N ARG A 227 -0.23 -22.68 32.20
CA ARG A 227 0.90 -22.53 33.14
C ARG A 227 1.21 -23.82 33.92
N MET A 228 0.22 -24.67 34.14
CA MET A 228 0.33 -25.83 35.04
C MET A 228 0.58 -27.16 34.33
N THR A 229 0.07 -27.32 33.12
CA THR A 229 0.08 -28.57 32.35
C THR A 229 0.42 -28.35 30.88
N GLY A 230 0.70 -27.10 30.47
CA GLY A 230 0.87 -26.73 29.06
C GLY A 230 -0.43 -26.67 28.26
N ARG A 231 -1.55 -27.19 28.80
CA ARG A 231 -2.87 -27.20 28.14
C ARG A 231 -3.82 -26.18 28.73
N GLY A 232 -4.42 -25.33 27.90
CA GLY A 232 -5.49 -24.41 28.30
C GLY A 232 -6.83 -24.76 27.64
N GLY A 233 -7.77 -23.84 27.69
CA GLY A 233 -9.03 -23.96 26.93
C GLY A 233 -9.74 -22.61 26.82
N THR A 234 -10.69 -22.52 25.89
CA THR A 234 -11.55 -21.34 25.76
C THR A 234 -12.58 -21.36 26.88
N VAL A 235 -12.62 -20.28 27.66
CA VAL A 235 -13.56 -20.10 28.76
C VAL A 235 -14.42 -18.87 28.49
N VAL A 236 -15.73 -19.05 28.56
CA VAL A 236 -16.73 -17.98 28.42
C VAL A 236 -17.57 -17.87 29.70
N SER A 237 -18.26 -16.74 29.86
CA SER A 237 -19.06 -16.45 31.04
C SER A 237 -20.27 -15.57 30.71
N ASP A 238 -21.37 -15.76 31.44
CA ASP A 238 -22.54 -14.87 31.45
C ASP A 238 -22.48 -13.83 32.59
N GLY A 239 -21.40 -13.82 33.38
CA GLY A 239 -21.22 -12.98 34.57
C GLY A 239 -21.59 -13.68 35.88
N GLU A 240 -22.32 -14.80 35.84
CA GLU A 240 -22.67 -15.61 37.01
C GLU A 240 -21.93 -16.97 37.02
N ARG A 241 -21.70 -17.55 35.84
CA ARG A 241 -21.06 -18.86 35.65
C ARG A 241 -20.03 -18.80 34.53
N ALA A 242 -18.99 -19.62 34.66
CA ALA A 242 -17.99 -19.83 33.62
C ALA A 242 -17.99 -21.29 33.16
N TRP A 243 -17.81 -21.53 31.87
CA TRP A 243 -17.72 -22.87 31.29
C TRP A 243 -16.71 -22.93 30.15
N VAL A 244 -16.21 -24.13 29.89
CA VAL A 244 -15.30 -24.41 28.78
C VAL A 244 -16.11 -24.61 27.50
N THR A 245 -15.59 -24.13 26.37
CA THR A 245 -16.24 -24.23 25.06
C THR A 245 -15.19 -24.40 23.96
N GLU A 246 -15.65 -24.73 22.75
CA GLU A 246 -14.87 -24.74 21.50
C GLU A 246 -15.20 -23.52 20.62
N ALA A 247 -15.78 -22.47 21.20
CA ALA A 247 -16.14 -21.26 20.46
C ALA A 247 -14.91 -20.60 19.83
N GLU A 248 -15.02 -20.29 18.54
CA GLU A 248 -14.01 -19.56 17.76
C GLU A 248 -14.28 -18.05 17.81
N GLU A 249 -13.21 -17.25 17.90
CA GLU A 249 -13.32 -15.80 17.79
C GLU A 249 -13.79 -15.41 16.39
N GLN A 250 -14.78 -14.52 16.31
CA GLN A 250 -15.22 -13.95 15.05
C GLN A 250 -14.40 -12.69 14.73
N PRO A 251 -14.13 -12.38 13.45
CA PRO A 251 -13.49 -11.14 13.08
C PRO A 251 -14.26 -9.92 13.61
N PRO A 252 -13.57 -8.81 13.94
CA PRO A 252 -14.23 -7.60 14.41
C PRO A 252 -15.19 -7.06 13.35
N SER A 253 -16.42 -6.78 13.75
CA SER A 253 -17.40 -6.08 12.91
C SER A 253 -17.56 -4.63 13.38
N VAL A 254 -17.70 -3.71 12.42
CA VAL A 254 -17.86 -2.28 12.69
C VAL A 254 -19.15 -1.80 12.05
N THR A 255 -19.99 -1.14 12.84
CA THR A 255 -21.14 -0.38 12.33
C THR A 255 -20.77 1.10 12.29
N LEU A 256 -20.60 1.67 11.10
CA LEU A 256 -20.13 3.05 10.93
C LEU A 256 -21.18 4.12 11.31
N ASN A 257 -22.46 3.75 11.42
CA ASN A 257 -23.57 4.66 11.72
C ASN A 257 -23.60 5.92 10.82
N LEU A 258 -23.23 5.77 9.55
CA LEU A 258 -23.37 6.81 8.53
C LEU A 258 -24.79 6.81 7.96
N ASP A 259 -25.12 7.90 7.28
CA ASP A 259 -26.31 8.00 6.44
C ASP A 259 -26.30 6.88 5.41
N GLU A 260 -27.48 6.35 5.04
CA GLU A 260 -27.60 5.19 4.16
C GLU A 260 -26.95 5.40 2.78
N HIS A 261 -26.92 6.64 2.29
CA HIS A 261 -26.28 6.99 1.02
C HIS A 261 -24.78 7.27 1.16
N SER A 262 -24.27 7.30 2.39
CA SER A 262 -22.87 7.53 2.74
C SER A 262 -22.16 6.28 3.24
N GLN A 263 -22.86 5.15 3.34
CA GLN A 263 -22.23 3.87 3.65
C GLN A 263 -21.23 3.51 2.54
N PRO A 264 -19.99 3.16 2.90
CA PRO A 264 -19.02 2.72 1.91
C PRO A 264 -19.43 1.36 1.34
N ASP A 265 -19.10 1.15 0.07
CA ASP A 265 -19.07 -0.20 -0.47
C ASP A 265 -17.96 -1.01 0.24
N PRO A 266 -18.21 -2.26 0.69
CA PRO A 266 -17.21 -3.04 1.41
C PRO A 266 -15.92 -3.30 0.61
N HIS A 267 -16.00 -3.50 -0.70
CA HIS A 267 -14.82 -3.69 -1.55
C HIS A 267 -14.02 -2.40 -1.68
N GLU A 268 -14.69 -1.25 -1.85
CA GLU A 268 -14.03 0.06 -1.89
C GLU A 268 -13.36 0.43 -0.55
N LEU A 269 -14.03 0.17 0.58
CA LEU A 269 -13.49 0.42 1.92
C LEU A 269 -12.22 -0.39 2.16
N TRP A 270 -12.28 -1.68 1.84
CA TRP A 270 -11.14 -2.60 1.93
C TRP A 270 -9.99 -2.15 1.04
N PHE A 271 -10.28 -1.85 -0.24
CA PHE A 271 -9.26 -1.39 -1.18
C PHE A 271 -8.60 -0.09 -0.67
N TRP A 272 -9.38 0.89 -0.22
CA TRP A 272 -8.86 2.14 0.33
C TRP A 272 -7.98 1.93 1.58
N ASP A 273 -8.42 1.11 2.54
CA ASP A 273 -7.65 0.83 3.77
C ASP A 273 -6.30 0.17 3.49
N VAL A 274 -6.26 -0.70 2.49
CA VAL A 274 -5.04 -1.43 2.10
C VAL A 274 -4.15 -0.59 1.18
N ARG A 275 -4.72 0.17 0.23
CA ARG A 275 -3.98 0.81 -0.87
C ARG A 275 -3.76 2.31 -0.71
N GLY A 276 -4.66 3.02 -0.02
CA GLY A 276 -4.58 4.48 0.16
C GLY A 276 -5.05 5.31 -1.05
N TYR A 277 -5.60 4.64 -2.07
CA TYR A 277 -6.19 5.26 -3.25
C TYR A 277 -7.40 4.47 -3.74
N LEU A 278 -8.21 5.07 -4.62
CA LEU A 278 -9.32 4.44 -5.34
C LEU A 278 -9.42 4.99 -6.76
N VAL A 279 -9.75 4.14 -7.74
CA VAL A 279 -10.06 4.57 -9.11
C VAL A 279 -11.52 4.31 -9.41
N LEU A 280 -12.25 5.38 -9.73
CA LEU A 280 -13.62 5.32 -10.20
C LEU A 280 -13.62 5.37 -11.72
N ARG A 281 -14.18 4.34 -12.35
CA ARG A 281 -14.13 4.16 -13.81
C ARG A 281 -15.25 4.93 -14.52
N GLY A 282 -14.92 5.59 -15.63
CA GLY A 282 -15.89 6.18 -16.56
C GLY A 282 -16.87 7.15 -15.92
N VAL A 283 -16.40 7.99 -14.98
CA VAL A 283 -17.25 8.98 -14.29
C VAL A 283 -17.68 10.10 -15.23
N MET A 284 -16.80 10.49 -16.16
CA MET A 284 -17.12 11.49 -17.18
C MET A 284 -17.66 10.81 -18.44
N ASP A 285 -18.81 11.27 -18.91
CA ASP A 285 -19.33 10.92 -20.23
C ASP A 285 -18.49 11.56 -21.36
N GLU A 286 -18.65 11.05 -22.58
CA GLU A 286 -17.88 11.49 -23.75
C GLU A 286 -18.07 12.99 -24.06
N GLU A 287 -19.29 13.52 -23.91
CA GLU A 287 -19.61 14.91 -24.19
C GLU A 287 -18.92 15.85 -23.19
N TRP A 288 -18.97 15.49 -21.90
CA TRP A 288 -18.33 16.22 -20.82
C TRP A 288 -16.81 16.20 -20.98
N LEU A 289 -16.24 15.03 -21.25
CA LEU A 289 -14.80 14.87 -21.49
C LEU A 289 -14.34 15.71 -22.69
N ALA A 290 -15.11 15.73 -23.77
CA ALA A 290 -14.83 16.57 -24.93
C ALA A 290 -14.94 18.07 -24.62
N ALA A 291 -15.92 18.47 -23.81
CA ALA A 291 -16.07 19.86 -23.37
C ALA A 291 -14.90 20.32 -22.49
N ALA A 292 -14.44 19.48 -21.56
CA ALA A 292 -13.27 19.75 -20.73
C ALA A 292 -12.00 19.91 -21.56
N ASN A 293 -11.79 19.03 -22.55
CA ASN A 293 -10.66 19.14 -23.46
C ASN A 293 -10.71 20.41 -24.32
N ARG A 294 -11.87 20.77 -24.89
CA ARG A 294 -12.04 22.05 -25.62
C ARG A 294 -11.79 23.27 -24.74
N ALA A 295 -12.15 23.21 -23.46
CA ALA A 295 -11.85 24.28 -22.52
C ALA A 295 -10.34 24.44 -22.26
N LEU A 296 -9.60 23.34 -22.20
CA LEU A 296 -8.14 23.39 -22.12
C LEU A 296 -7.52 23.89 -23.43
N ASP A 297 -8.03 23.47 -24.58
CA ASP A 297 -7.58 23.98 -25.88
C ASP A 297 -7.74 25.51 -25.94
N TYR A 298 -8.90 26.03 -25.55
CA TYR A 298 -9.14 27.47 -25.42
C TYR A 298 -8.10 28.16 -24.51
N VAL A 299 -7.82 27.59 -23.34
CA VAL A 299 -6.82 28.15 -22.41
C VAL A 299 -5.42 28.16 -23.03
N LEU A 300 -5.02 27.08 -23.69
CA LEU A 300 -3.70 26.94 -24.32
C LEU A 300 -3.54 27.91 -25.50
N GLU A 301 -4.57 28.07 -26.33
CA GLU A 301 -4.56 28.98 -27.47
C GLU A 301 -4.58 30.47 -27.07
N ASN A 302 -5.07 30.78 -25.86
CA ASN A 302 -5.19 32.16 -25.36
C ASN A 302 -4.11 32.56 -24.35
N GLN A 303 -3.03 31.79 -24.20
CA GLN A 303 -1.98 32.09 -23.21
C GLN A 303 -1.39 33.51 -23.35
N ASP A 304 -1.23 33.99 -24.58
CA ASP A 304 -0.66 35.31 -24.88
C ASP A 304 -1.65 36.47 -24.67
N SER A 305 -2.96 36.18 -24.65
CA SER A 305 -4.00 37.20 -24.45
C SER A 305 -4.33 37.42 -22.98
N PHE A 306 -3.97 36.48 -22.10
CA PHE A 306 -4.18 36.63 -20.66
C PHE A 306 -3.21 37.66 -20.04
N PRO A 307 -3.70 38.58 -19.20
CA PRO A 307 -2.85 39.55 -18.53
C PRO A 307 -1.86 38.87 -17.57
N GLU A 308 -0.78 39.58 -17.22
CA GLU A 308 0.18 39.09 -16.23
C GLU A 308 -0.51 38.77 -14.90
N GLY A 309 -0.18 37.62 -14.29
CA GLY A 309 -0.81 37.14 -13.05
C GLY A 309 -2.21 36.54 -13.21
N HIS A 310 -2.77 36.45 -14.42
CA HIS A 310 -4.07 35.81 -14.65
C HIS A 310 -4.08 34.33 -14.23
N ARG A 311 -5.15 33.88 -13.55
CA ARG A 311 -5.28 32.55 -12.92
C ARG A 311 -5.08 31.37 -13.89
N SER A 312 -5.44 31.55 -15.15
CA SER A 312 -5.32 30.52 -16.19
C SER A 312 -4.03 30.58 -17.01
N ARG A 313 -3.12 31.54 -16.73
CA ARG A 313 -1.78 31.48 -17.32
C ARG A 313 -1.03 30.29 -16.77
N ILE A 314 -0.37 29.57 -17.68
CA ILE A 314 0.48 28.42 -17.38
C ILE A 314 1.52 28.84 -16.36
N GLU A 315 1.64 28.01 -15.33
CA GLU A 315 2.68 28.09 -14.32
C GLU A 315 3.53 26.82 -14.42
N GLU A 316 4.82 26.98 -14.67
CA GLU A 316 5.75 25.86 -14.64
C GLU A 316 6.25 25.62 -13.21
N VAL A 317 6.04 24.40 -12.71
CA VAL A 317 6.46 23.98 -11.38
C VAL A 317 7.74 23.15 -11.49
N PRO A 318 8.90 23.72 -11.12
CA PRO A 318 10.14 22.97 -11.15
C PRO A 318 10.20 21.92 -10.04
N GLU A 319 10.89 20.82 -10.33
CA GLU A 319 11.05 19.74 -9.37
C GLU A 319 11.87 20.17 -8.15
N GLN A 320 11.53 19.63 -6.98
CA GLN A 320 12.25 19.95 -5.75
C GLN A 320 13.74 19.60 -5.84
N ALA A 321 14.08 18.44 -6.41
CA ALA A 321 15.46 18.04 -6.65
C ALA A 321 16.24 19.10 -7.45
N LEU A 322 15.64 19.72 -8.48
CA LEU A 322 16.27 20.81 -9.23
C LEU A 322 16.42 22.08 -8.39
N ARG A 323 15.35 22.49 -7.71
CA ARG A 323 15.34 23.72 -6.89
C ARG A 323 16.40 23.70 -5.79
N GLU A 324 16.67 22.52 -5.23
CA GLU A 324 17.60 22.33 -4.12
C GLU A 324 19.04 22.02 -4.54
N ASN A 325 19.29 21.79 -5.84
CA ASN A 325 20.61 21.44 -6.37
C ASN A 325 21.07 22.39 -7.48
N ASP A 326 21.01 23.71 -7.22
CA ASP A 326 21.47 24.75 -8.14
C ASP A 326 20.92 24.61 -9.57
N TRP A 327 19.66 24.18 -9.70
CA TRP A 327 18.98 23.97 -10.98
C TRP A 327 19.63 22.90 -11.86
N LYS A 328 20.33 21.95 -11.24
CA LYS A 328 20.92 20.78 -11.90
C LYS A 328 20.34 19.52 -11.28
N TRP A 329 20.06 18.55 -12.13
CA TRP A 329 19.68 17.23 -11.64
C TRP A 329 20.88 16.58 -10.92
N PRO A 330 20.69 16.04 -9.71
CA PRO A 330 21.66 15.13 -9.11
C PRO A 330 22.02 13.99 -10.08
N GLU A 331 23.29 13.56 -10.09
CA GLU A 331 23.81 12.57 -11.04
C GLU A 331 23.10 11.21 -10.93
N ASP A 332 22.65 10.85 -9.72
CA ASP A 332 21.92 9.62 -9.41
C ASP A 332 20.42 9.70 -9.71
N THR A 333 19.90 10.84 -10.20
CA THR A 333 18.46 11.01 -10.42
C THR A 333 17.93 9.97 -11.39
N SER A 334 16.81 9.35 -11.01
CA SER A 334 16.12 8.39 -11.87
C SER A 334 15.78 8.99 -13.24
N PRO A 335 16.00 8.26 -14.35
CA PRO A 335 15.50 8.66 -15.66
C PRO A 335 13.97 8.68 -15.75
N ARG A 336 13.27 8.15 -14.73
CA ARG A 336 11.81 8.28 -14.60
C ARG A 336 11.38 9.68 -14.16
N LEU A 337 12.28 10.50 -13.61
CA LEU A 337 12.03 11.91 -13.27
C LEU A 337 12.54 12.88 -14.35
N GLY A 338 13.59 12.48 -15.07
CA GLY A 338 14.28 13.32 -16.05
C GLY A 338 13.36 13.86 -17.15
N GLY A 339 13.47 15.17 -17.40
CA GLY A 339 12.77 15.88 -18.46
C GLY A 339 13.37 17.27 -18.66
N GLU A 340 12.98 17.93 -19.74
CA GLU A 340 13.48 19.25 -20.15
C GLU A 340 12.49 20.37 -19.82
N ILE A 341 11.21 20.04 -19.60
CA ILE A 341 10.13 21.00 -19.34
C ILE A 341 9.67 20.85 -17.89
N ASN A 342 9.69 21.92 -17.11
CA ASN A 342 9.13 21.92 -15.76
C ASN A 342 7.61 21.74 -15.82
N ARG A 343 7.01 21.08 -14.82
CA ARG A 343 5.59 20.65 -14.86
C ARG A 343 4.63 21.82 -15.06
N PRO A 344 4.03 21.99 -16.26
CA PRO A 344 3.12 23.10 -16.50
C PRO A 344 1.72 22.79 -15.96
N ARG A 345 1.12 23.76 -15.27
CA ARG A 345 -0.24 23.68 -14.76
C ARG A 345 -1.03 24.96 -15.06
N VAL A 346 -2.34 24.82 -15.18
CA VAL A 346 -3.29 25.94 -15.33
C VAL A 346 -4.28 25.94 -14.17
N GLY A 347 -4.60 27.13 -13.64
CA GLY A 347 -5.61 27.35 -12.61
C GLY A 347 -6.81 28.15 -13.14
N GLY A 348 -7.63 28.69 -12.24
CA GLY A 348 -8.79 29.51 -12.61
C GLY A 348 -9.86 28.77 -13.42
N LEU A 349 -9.92 27.44 -13.28
CA LEU A 349 -10.76 26.57 -14.11
C LEU A 349 -12.26 26.90 -13.95
N TYR A 350 -12.66 27.31 -12.75
CA TYR A 350 -14.05 27.68 -12.44
C TYR A 350 -14.41 29.08 -12.93
N GLU A 351 -13.44 29.94 -13.22
CA GLU A 351 -13.63 31.33 -13.66
C GLU A 351 -13.45 31.53 -15.16
N LEU A 352 -13.13 30.47 -15.91
CA LEU A 352 -13.08 30.53 -17.37
C LEU A 352 -14.38 31.10 -17.95
N PRO A 353 -14.31 31.87 -19.05
CA PRO A 353 -15.53 32.39 -19.68
C PRO A 353 -16.42 31.24 -20.13
N ALA A 354 -17.74 31.41 -19.98
CA ALA A 354 -18.69 30.43 -20.49
C ALA A 354 -18.49 30.23 -22.01
N PRO A 355 -18.55 28.98 -22.52
CA PRO A 355 -18.92 27.75 -21.82
C PRO A 355 -17.74 26.99 -21.16
N HIS A 356 -16.52 27.52 -21.19
CA HIS A 356 -15.32 26.79 -20.82
C HIS A 356 -15.19 26.47 -19.31
N CYS A 357 -15.90 27.19 -18.43
CA CYS A 357 -15.93 26.85 -17.00
C CYS A 357 -16.89 25.70 -16.66
N ASP A 358 -17.91 25.47 -17.49
CA ASP A 358 -18.98 24.50 -17.21
C ASP A 358 -18.48 23.06 -16.96
N PRO A 359 -17.55 22.50 -17.76
CA PRO A 359 -17.05 21.15 -17.49
C PRO A 359 -16.34 21.03 -16.14
N PHE A 360 -15.61 22.06 -15.69
CA PHE A 360 -14.92 22.03 -14.41
C PHE A 360 -15.89 22.28 -13.25
N ARG A 361 -16.85 23.19 -13.41
CA ARG A 361 -17.91 23.41 -12.41
C ARG A 361 -18.78 22.17 -12.20
N ARG A 362 -18.98 21.34 -13.23
CA ARG A 362 -19.68 20.05 -13.13
C ARG A 362 -18.95 19.04 -12.21
N MET A 363 -17.64 19.20 -11.97
CA MET A 363 -16.89 18.38 -11.00
C MET A 363 -17.25 18.71 -9.55
N ILE A 364 -17.67 19.95 -9.27
CA ILE A 364 -18.01 20.43 -7.93
C ILE A 364 -19.25 19.70 -7.43
N GLY A 365 -19.11 18.95 -6.33
CA GLY A 365 -20.22 18.21 -5.74
C GLY A 365 -20.73 17.05 -6.60
N HIS A 366 -19.91 16.51 -7.52
CA HIS A 366 -20.32 15.39 -8.35
C HIS A 366 -20.73 14.17 -7.50
N PRO A 367 -21.94 13.57 -7.68
CA PRO A 367 -22.48 12.57 -6.76
C PRO A 367 -21.58 11.37 -6.51
N ALA A 368 -20.92 10.86 -7.56
CA ALA A 368 -20.01 9.72 -7.45
C ALA A 368 -18.84 10.01 -6.49
N ILE A 369 -18.37 11.26 -6.45
CA ILE A 369 -17.25 11.71 -5.62
C ILE A 369 -17.73 12.03 -4.21
N VAL A 370 -18.84 12.78 -4.07
CA VAL A 370 -19.45 13.11 -2.77
C VAL A 370 -19.72 11.86 -1.95
N LYS A 371 -20.25 10.80 -2.58
CA LYS A 371 -20.51 9.51 -1.94
C LYS A 371 -19.27 8.95 -1.24
N ARG A 372 -18.08 9.07 -1.85
CA ARG A 372 -16.82 8.56 -1.28
C ARG A 372 -16.22 9.51 -0.27
N LEU A 373 -16.21 10.82 -0.56
CA LEU A 373 -15.65 11.82 0.36
C LEU A 373 -16.42 11.88 1.69
N ASN A 374 -17.71 11.56 1.73
CA ASN A 374 -18.49 11.49 2.97
C ASN A 374 -17.93 10.49 3.99
N TRP A 375 -17.46 9.33 3.56
CA TRP A 375 -16.86 8.33 4.46
C TRP A 375 -15.34 8.40 4.55
N ILE A 376 -14.65 9.01 3.58
CA ILE A 376 -13.19 9.26 3.62
C ILE A 376 -12.82 10.47 4.50
N LEU A 377 -13.43 11.64 4.22
CA LEU A 377 -13.11 12.92 4.87
C LEU A 377 -14.13 13.34 5.95
N GLY A 378 -15.29 12.70 5.95
CA GLY A 378 -16.43 13.09 6.78
C GLY A 378 -17.35 14.11 6.10
N TYR A 379 -18.51 14.36 6.71
CA TYR A 379 -19.46 15.35 6.23
C TYR A 379 -18.91 16.76 6.32
N GLY A 380 -19.32 17.63 5.40
CA GLY A 380 -18.86 19.02 5.36
C GLY A 380 -17.42 19.18 4.84
N PHE A 381 -16.89 18.17 4.15
CA PHE A 381 -15.65 18.31 3.38
C PHE A 381 -15.76 19.51 2.41
N ARG A 382 -14.60 20.09 2.07
CA ARG A 382 -14.52 21.28 1.23
C ARG A 382 -13.23 21.28 0.42
N GLU A 383 -13.18 22.06 -0.66
CA GLU A 383 -11.93 22.32 -1.35
C GLU A 383 -10.96 23.08 -0.43
N SER A 384 -9.72 22.59 -0.32
CA SER A 384 -8.68 23.17 0.53
C SER A 384 -7.83 24.21 -0.20
N THR A 385 -7.66 24.05 -1.52
CA THR A 385 -6.95 24.98 -2.39
C THR A 385 -7.63 25.06 -3.75
N GLU A 386 -7.27 26.07 -4.55
CA GLU A 386 -7.75 26.22 -5.93
C GLU A 386 -7.42 24.96 -6.75
N PRO A 387 -8.38 24.41 -7.52
CA PRO A 387 -8.10 23.28 -8.40
C PRO A 387 -7.11 23.68 -9.49
N MET A 388 -6.34 22.71 -9.97
CA MET A 388 -5.42 22.91 -11.08
C MET A 388 -5.58 21.82 -12.13
N CYS A 389 -5.22 22.12 -13.37
CA CYS A 389 -5.05 21.11 -14.40
C CYS A 389 -3.57 20.99 -14.79
N CYS A 390 -3.02 19.80 -14.70
CA CYS A 390 -1.74 19.44 -15.31
C CYS A 390 -1.90 19.44 -16.84
N VAL A 391 -0.99 20.08 -17.58
CA VAL A 391 -1.03 20.21 -19.06
C VAL A 391 0.32 19.82 -19.69
N TYR A 392 0.81 18.61 -19.42
CA TYR A 392 2.23 18.25 -19.64
C TYR A 392 2.52 17.89 -21.11
N PRO A 393 3.26 18.68 -21.89
CA PRO A 393 3.77 18.23 -23.18
C PRO A 393 4.83 17.12 -23.00
N LYS A 394 5.15 16.42 -24.08
CA LYS A 394 6.27 15.48 -24.11
C LYS A 394 7.56 16.15 -23.65
N GLY A 395 8.34 15.45 -22.84
CA GLY A 395 9.57 15.96 -22.23
C GLY A 395 9.36 16.67 -20.89
N THR A 396 8.12 16.73 -20.37
CA THR A 396 7.87 17.26 -19.03
C THR A 396 8.50 16.38 -17.95
N THR A 397 9.13 17.00 -16.96
CA THR A 397 9.76 16.34 -15.82
C THR A 397 8.75 15.60 -14.95
N GLY A 398 9.21 14.51 -14.33
CA GLY A 398 8.47 13.83 -13.28
C GLY A 398 8.53 14.61 -11.96
N GLY A 399 7.74 14.18 -10.98
CA GLY A 399 7.74 14.66 -9.62
C GLY A 399 8.06 13.51 -8.67
N SER A 400 9.05 13.71 -7.81
CA SER A 400 9.50 12.70 -6.85
C SER A 400 8.37 12.28 -5.90
N LEU A 401 8.53 11.12 -5.26
CA LEU A 401 7.57 10.63 -4.29
C LEU A 401 7.47 11.59 -3.09
N HIS A 402 6.25 11.97 -2.76
CA HIS A 402 5.92 12.84 -1.63
C HIS A 402 4.50 12.55 -1.13
N GLY A 403 4.07 13.25 -0.09
CA GLY A 403 2.69 13.17 0.40
C GLY A 403 2.39 11.91 1.22
N GLU A 404 3.42 11.24 1.73
CA GLU A 404 3.29 10.21 2.76
C GLU A 404 2.80 10.83 4.06
N ASN A 405 1.56 10.54 4.41
CA ASN A 405 0.90 10.88 5.67
C ASN A 405 1.02 12.36 6.15
N PRO A 406 0.84 13.40 5.30
CA PRO A 406 1.06 14.81 5.67
C PRO A 406 0.00 15.39 6.62
N GLY A 407 -1.08 14.65 6.90
CA GLY A 407 -2.21 15.10 7.72
C GLY A 407 -2.91 13.98 8.51
N SER A 408 -2.18 12.92 8.86
CA SER A 408 -2.72 11.75 9.57
C SER A 408 -3.73 10.92 8.76
N HIS A 409 -3.34 9.69 8.39
CA HIS A 409 -4.27 8.64 8.01
C HIS A 409 -4.50 7.75 9.24
N THR A 410 -5.63 7.96 9.92
CA THR A 410 -5.97 7.21 11.14
C THR A 410 -7.30 6.49 10.97
N VAL A 411 -7.40 5.29 11.54
CA VAL A 411 -8.67 4.58 11.69
C VAL A 411 -9.10 4.65 13.14
N TYR A 412 -10.31 5.12 13.39
CA TYR A 412 -10.91 5.16 14.73
C TYR A 412 -12.27 4.49 14.70
N ASN A 413 -12.46 3.44 15.52
CA ASN A 413 -13.66 2.60 15.52
C ASN A 413 -14.07 2.16 14.10
N GLY A 414 -13.10 1.75 13.29
CA GLY A 414 -13.26 1.33 11.90
C GLY A 414 -13.61 2.43 10.88
N ARG A 415 -13.74 3.69 11.32
CA ARG A 415 -13.92 4.83 10.43
C ARG A 415 -12.58 5.42 10.02
N GLN A 416 -12.42 5.64 8.72
CA GLN A 416 -11.30 6.38 8.15
C GLN A 416 -11.41 7.86 8.56
N LEU A 417 -10.36 8.39 9.19
CA LEU A 417 -10.22 9.79 9.55
C LEU A 417 -9.05 10.36 8.74
N VAL A 418 -9.35 10.72 7.50
CA VAL A 418 -8.39 11.33 6.58
C VAL A 418 -8.64 12.83 6.56
N GLU A 419 -7.60 13.64 6.71
CA GLU A 419 -7.73 15.10 6.71
C GLU A 419 -7.71 15.71 5.31
N GLN A 420 -7.01 15.08 4.36
CA GLN A 420 -6.85 15.56 2.99
C GLN A 420 -6.93 14.42 1.96
N THR A 421 -7.60 14.66 0.84
CA THR A 421 -7.69 13.72 -0.28
C THR A 421 -7.72 14.51 -1.58
N ASN A 422 -6.92 14.08 -2.53
CA ASN A 422 -6.93 14.65 -3.88
C ASN A 422 -7.89 13.86 -4.76
N VAL A 423 -8.61 14.57 -5.63
CA VAL A 423 -9.52 14.00 -6.63
C VAL A 423 -8.99 14.40 -8.01
N ALA A 424 -8.33 13.46 -8.68
CA ALA A 424 -7.71 13.66 -9.98
C ALA A 424 -8.59 13.08 -11.11
N TRP A 425 -9.12 13.97 -11.94
CA TRP A 425 -9.94 13.67 -13.11
C TRP A 425 -9.04 13.51 -14.33
N ALA A 426 -8.97 12.29 -14.87
CA ALA A 426 -8.17 11.98 -16.05
C ALA A 426 -8.93 12.45 -17.30
N LEU A 427 -8.42 13.46 -18.00
CA LEU A 427 -9.05 13.98 -19.22
C LEU A 427 -8.55 13.27 -20.49
N GLN A 428 -7.72 12.24 -20.29
CA GLN A 428 -7.14 11.39 -21.31
C GLN A 428 -6.61 10.11 -20.68
N ASP A 429 -6.23 9.16 -21.54
CA ASP A 429 -5.58 7.92 -21.12
C ASP A 429 -4.18 8.19 -20.54
N GLU A 430 -3.88 7.51 -19.43
CA GLU A 430 -2.53 7.34 -18.90
C GLU A 430 -2.20 5.84 -18.91
N SER A 431 -1.32 5.43 -19.84
CA SER A 431 -0.91 4.03 -20.02
C SER A 431 -0.29 3.44 -18.75
N PRO A 432 -0.52 2.18 -18.39
CA PRO A 432 0.17 1.54 -17.26
C PRO A 432 1.68 1.42 -17.50
N GLY A 433 2.44 1.24 -16.42
CA GLY A 433 3.89 0.99 -16.48
C GLY A 433 4.74 2.18 -16.89
N PHE A 434 6.02 1.91 -17.22
CA PHE A 434 7.08 2.91 -17.34
C PHE A 434 7.74 2.96 -18.74
N GLY A 435 7.03 2.49 -19.78
CA GLY A 435 7.53 2.40 -21.15
C GLY A 435 7.70 3.76 -21.87
N GLU A 436 7.88 3.72 -23.19
CA GLU A 436 8.11 4.93 -24.01
C GLU A 436 6.86 5.82 -24.17
N ASP A 437 5.66 5.23 -24.23
CA ASP A 437 4.38 5.96 -24.20
C ASP A 437 3.80 5.99 -22.78
N SER A 438 4.58 6.53 -21.84
CA SER A 438 4.22 6.61 -20.41
C SER A 438 4.45 8.01 -19.83
N GLY A 439 4.18 8.15 -18.53
CA GLY A 439 4.15 9.43 -17.83
C GLY A 439 2.94 9.55 -16.92
N GLY A 440 2.94 10.49 -15.98
CA GLY A 440 1.77 10.76 -15.15
C GLY A 440 1.79 10.04 -13.80
N PHE A 441 0.62 9.87 -13.19
CA PHE A 441 0.51 9.53 -11.77
C PHE A 441 1.13 8.17 -11.42
N LEU A 442 1.81 8.10 -10.27
CA LEU A 442 2.25 6.88 -9.61
C LEU A 442 2.12 7.02 -8.10
N CYS A 443 2.14 5.89 -7.40
CA CYS A 443 2.09 5.84 -5.94
C CYS A 443 2.81 4.62 -5.38
N VAL A 444 3.02 4.61 -4.07
CA VAL A 444 3.40 3.41 -3.31
C VAL A 444 2.18 2.96 -2.51
N PRO A 445 1.41 1.95 -2.97
CA PRO A 445 0.23 1.52 -2.23
C PRO A 445 0.58 1.06 -0.81
N GLY A 446 -0.28 1.41 0.15
CA GLY A 446 -0.06 1.09 1.57
C GLY A 446 0.81 2.09 2.34
N SER A 447 1.55 2.97 1.65
CA SER A 447 2.43 3.97 2.29
C SER A 447 1.70 4.99 3.16
N HIS A 448 0.39 5.15 3.02
CA HIS A 448 -0.42 5.95 3.94
C HIS A 448 -0.38 5.44 5.39
N LYS A 449 0.03 4.19 5.60
CA LYS A 449 0.27 3.58 6.92
C LYS A 449 1.75 3.47 7.29
N ALA A 450 2.66 3.83 6.39
CA ALA A 450 4.09 3.70 6.57
C ALA A 450 4.59 4.46 7.81
N LYS A 451 5.67 3.93 8.39
CA LYS A 451 6.38 4.50 9.54
C LYS A 451 7.87 4.69 9.27
N TYR A 452 8.40 4.07 8.23
CA TYR A 452 9.71 4.39 7.69
C TYR A 452 9.61 5.53 6.68
N PRO A 453 10.61 6.43 6.62
CA PRO A 453 10.67 7.45 5.57
C PRO A 453 10.94 6.81 4.21
N ILE A 454 10.44 7.43 3.15
CA ILE A 454 10.71 7.05 1.76
C ILE A 454 12.23 7.09 1.49
N PRO A 455 12.87 5.95 1.16
CA PRO A 455 14.29 5.91 0.80
C PRO A 455 14.57 6.60 -0.54
N GLY A 456 15.79 7.12 -0.73
CA GLY A 456 16.20 7.74 -2.00
C GLY A 456 15.36 8.96 -2.39
N GLY A 457 14.84 9.70 -1.39
CA GLY A 457 13.95 10.84 -1.61
C GLY A 457 14.49 11.82 -2.64
N LEU A 458 13.60 12.43 -3.42
CA LEU A 458 13.87 13.39 -4.50
C LEU A 458 14.61 12.85 -5.75
N THR A 459 15.44 11.80 -5.65
CA THR A 459 16.26 11.31 -6.77
C THR A 459 15.81 9.94 -7.31
N THR A 460 15.85 8.90 -6.48
CA THR A 460 15.68 7.49 -6.89
C THR A 460 14.49 6.78 -6.27
N SER A 461 13.79 7.41 -5.32
CA SER A 461 12.59 6.86 -4.64
C SER A 461 11.52 6.31 -5.59
N ILE A 462 11.41 6.86 -6.80
CA ILE A 462 10.48 6.44 -7.85
C ILE A 462 10.81 5.07 -8.48
N ASP A 463 12.02 4.55 -8.22
CA ASP A 463 12.51 3.27 -8.71
C ASP A 463 12.30 2.13 -7.71
N LEU A 464 11.81 2.44 -6.50
CA LEU A 464 11.46 1.45 -5.49
C LEU A 464 10.51 0.38 -6.09
N PRO A 465 10.72 -0.92 -5.82
CA PRO A 465 9.90 -2.00 -6.38
C PRO A 465 8.40 -1.87 -6.05
N GLN A 466 8.07 -1.20 -4.96
CA GLN A 466 6.70 -1.00 -4.48
C GLN A 466 5.97 0.13 -5.23
N VAL A 467 6.66 0.88 -6.09
CA VAL A 467 6.05 1.94 -6.90
C VAL A 467 5.17 1.33 -7.98
N GLN A 468 3.89 1.68 -7.94
CA GLN A 468 2.89 1.24 -8.90
C GLN A 468 2.31 2.42 -9.67
N LYS A 469 1.95 2.12 -10.93
CA LYS A 469 1.29 3.05 -11.82
C LYS A 469 -0.10 2.53 -12.19
N PRO A 470 -1.17 2.94 -11.48
CA PRO A 470 -2.51 2.51 -11.83
C PRO A 470 -2.87 3.03 -13.23
N ALA A 471 -3.40 2.15 -14.08
CA ALA A 471 -3.90 2.55 -15.39
C ALA A 471 -5.11 3.47 -15.23
N LEU A 472 -5.13 4.59 -15.95
CA LEU A 472 -6.26 5.51 -16.01
C LEU A 472 -6.72 5.66 -17.46
N LYS A 473 -8.04 5.63 -17.67
CA LYS A 473 -8.67 5.95 -18.94
C LYS A 473 -9.25 7.36 -18.89
N ALA A 474 -9.37 7.98 -20.05
CA ALA A 474 -10.08 9.25 -20.16
C ALA A 474 -11.49 9.12 -19.55
N GLY A 475 -11.82 10.03 -18.63
CA GLY A 475 -13.06 10.03 -17.87
C GLY A 475 -13.02 9.27 -16.54
N ASP A 476 -11.93 8.60 -16.21
CA ASP A 476 -11.72 8.03 -14.87
C ASP A 476 -11.41 9.12 -13.83
N VAL A 477 -11.68 8.81 -12.56
CA VAL A 477 -11.32 9.66 -11.42
C VAL A 477 -10.51 8.87 -10.41
N LEU A 478 -9.33 9.36 -10.07
CA LEU A 478 -8.45 8.82 -9.05
C LEU A 478 -8.59 9.63 -7.75
N LEU A 479 -8.96 8.97 -6.67
CA LEU A 479 -8.90 9.51 -5.31
C LEU A 479 -7.66 8.99 -4.62
N PHE A 480 -6.90 9.84 -3.94
CA PHE A 480 -5.73 9.41 -3.17
C PHE A 480 -5.49 10.32 -1.95
N GLY A 481 -5.19 9.72 -0.79
CA GLY A 481 -5.09 10.43 0.47
C GLY A 481 -4.04 9.83 1.40
N GLY A 482 -3.00 10.61 1.73
CA GLY A 482 -1.91 10.19 2.60
C GLY A 482 -0.95 9.15 2.02
N VAL A 483 -1.25 8.60 0.84
CA VAL A 483 -0.36 7.69 0.11
C VAL A 483 0.79 8.49 -0.53
N ALA A 484 2.02 7.98 -0.39
CA ALA A 484 3.17 8.48 -1.13
C ALA A 484 2.88 8.38 -2.64
N HIS A 485 3.01 9.51 -3.33
CA HIS A 485 2.68 9.64 -4.74
C HIS A 485 3.65 10.58 -5.44
N GLY A 486 3.69 10.46 -6.76
CA GLY A 486 4.53 11.28 -7.62
C GLY A 486 4.02 11.24 -9.05
N THR A 487 4.85 11.70 -9.98
CA THR A 487 4.58 11.55 -11.40
C THR A 487 5.83 11.13 -12.15
N THR A 488 5.76 10.15 -13.05
CA THR A 488 6.86 9.93 -14.00
C THR A 488 6.92 11.05 -15.04
N ALA A 489 8.11 11.28 -15.58
CA ALA A 489 8.34 12.16 -16.71
C ALA A 489 7.42 11.79 -17.87
N TRP A 490 6.89 12.81 -18.52
CA TRP A 490 5.90 12.64 -19.57
C TRP A 490 6.58 12.36 -20.91
N ARG A 491 6.38 11.15 -21.42
CA ARG A 491 7.02 10.66 -22.65
C ARG A 491 6.05 10.51 -23.82
N SER A 492 4.74 10.48 -23.54
CA SER A 492 3.71 10.41 -24.56
C SER A 492 3.69 11.66 -25.46
N ASP A 493 3.45 11.46 -26.76
CA ASP A 493 3.22 12.55 -27.72
C ASP A 493 1.90 13.29 -27.46
N ARG A 494 0.95 12.65 -26.78
CA ARG A 494 -0.28 13.31 -26.33
C ARG A 494 0.02 14.09 -25.06
N MET A 495 -0.25 15.40 -25.03
CA MET A 495 -0.07 16.22 -23.83
C MET A 495 -0.89 15.66 -22.67
N ARG A 496 -0.33 15.49 -21.45
CA ARG A 496 -1.07 15.10 -20.23
C ARG A 496 -2.13 16.12 -19.87
N ARG A 497 -3.35 15.68 -19.55
CA ARG A 497 -4.45 16.52 -19.05
C ARG A 497 -5.12 15.83 -17.86
N THR A 498 -4.90 16.40 -16.68
CA THR A 498 -5.48 15.87 -15.43
C THR A 498 -5.87 17.03 -14.54
N THR A 499 -7.17 17.16 -14.25
CA THR A 499 -7.66 18.17 -13.30
C THR A 499 -7.64 17.61 -11.90
N ILE A 500 -7.09 18.32 -10.94
CA ILE A 500 -6.97 17.89 -9.54
C ILE A 500 -7.72 18.88 -8.66
N GLN A 501 -8.71 18.37 -7.93
CA GLN A 501 -9.34 19.05 -6.81
C GLN A 501 -8.67 18.59 -5.51
N PHE A 502 -8.31 19.54 -4.65
CA PHE A 502 -7.71 19.26 -3.35
C PHE A 502 -8.80 19.36 -2.30
N MET A 503 -9.16 18.23 -1.68
CA MET A 503 -10.28 18.15 -0.73
C MET A 503 -9.74 18.03 0.69
N GLY A 504 -10.33 18.78 1.62
CA GLY A 504 -10.03 18.73 3.04
C GLY A 504 -11.26 18.42 3.88
N SER A 505 -11.05 17.74 5.01
CA SER A 505 -12.08 17.53 6.04
C SER A 505 -12.55 18.87 6.64
N SER A 506 -13.78 18.91 7.14
CA SER A 506 -14.33 20.06 7.87
C SER A 506 -13.51 20.45 9.11
N ASN A 507 -12.77 19.47 9.66
CA ASN A 507 -11.98 19.64 10.88
C ASN A 507 -10.65 20.37 10.63
N VAL A 508 -10.20 20.46 9.37
CA VAL A 508 -8.98 21.18 9.00
C VAL A 508 -9.32 22.66 8.82
N ALA A 509 -8.61 23.54 9.51
CA ALA A 509 -8.77 24.98 9.34
C ALA A 509 -8.36 25.38 7.92
N LEU A 510 -9.27 26.07 7.21
CA LEU A 510 -9.01 26.62 5.90
C LEU A 510 -9.32 28.12 5.92
N PRO A 511 -8.41 28.97 5.42
CA PRO A 511 -8.66 30.40 5.32
C PRO A 511 -9.83 30.66 4.35
N PRO A 512 -10.54 31.80 4.49
CA PRO A 512 -11.51 32.22 3.48
C PRO A 512 -10.88 32.27 2.09
N GLY A 513 -11.67 31.98 1.06
CA GLY A 513 -11.20 31.97 -0.33
C GLY A 513 -10.50 33.28 -0.73
N SER A 514 -9.38 33.16 -1.45
CA SER A 514 -8.59 34.30 -1.93
C SER A 514 -9.19 34.91 -3.20
N LYS A 515 -9.17 36.25 -3.31
CA LYS A 515 -9.51 36.95 -4.56
C LYS A 515 -8.44 36.82 -5.64
N GLY A 516 -7.20 36.45 -5.28
CA GLY A 516 -6.12 36.13 -6.21
C GLY A 516 -5.98 34.62 -6.46
N ALA A 517 -5.24 34.25 -7.51
CA ALA A 517 -4.81 32.87 -7.73
C ALA A 517 -4.27 32.27 -6.42
N GLY A 518 -4.42 30.96 -6.24
CA GLY A 518 -3.78 30.23 -5.15
C GLY A 518 -2.25 30.33 -5.23
N TRP A 519 -1.57 29.25 -4.84
CA TRP A 519 -0.11 29.26 -4.89
C TRP A 519 0.45 29.25 -6.33
N ARG A 520 1.39 30.15 -6.64
CA ARG A 520 2.10 30.26 -7.93
C ARG A 520 3.61 30.27 -7.74
N TRP A 521 4.35 29.55 -8.58
CA TRP A 521 5.82 29.47 -8.50
C TRP A 521 6.49 30.82 -8.78
N SER A 522 5.99 31.58 -9.75
CA SER A 522 6.37 32.94 -10.11
C SER A 522 6.23 33.94 -8.96
N SER A 523 5.34 33.65 -8.00
CA SER A 523 5.11 34.47 -6.81
C SER A 523 5.70 33.88 -5.53
N ASP A 524 6.30 32.69 -5.60
CA ASP A 524 6.91 32.02 -4.45
C ASP A 524 8.18 32.76 -4.01
N LEU A 525 8.38 32.91 -2.69
CA LEU A 525 9.54 33.60 -2.13
C LEU A 525 10.85 32.83 -2.35
N ASN A 526 10.78 31.51 -2.51
CA ASN A 526 11.93 30.65 -2.81
C ASN A 526 12.27 30.64 -4.30
N ASN A 527 11.49 31.31 -5.16
CA ASN A 527 11.87 31.49 -6.55
C ASN A 527 13.08 32.43 -6.64
N PRO A 528 14.20 32.03 -7.28
CA PRO A 528 15.40 32.88 -7.39
C PRO A 528 15.13 34.24 -8.03
N ALA A 529 14.16 34.34 -8.93
CA ALA A 529 13.75 35.61 -9.53
C ALA A 529 13.16 36.61 -8.50
N ASN A 530 12.70 36.11 -7.35
CA ASN A 530 12.14 36.88 -6.25
C ASN A 530 13.13 37.11 -5.09
N ALA A 531 14.39 36.67 -5.21
CA ALA A 531 15.38 36.73 -4.12
C ALA A 531 15.65 38.15 -3.57
N SER A 532 15.37 39.20 -4.35
CA SER A 532 15.44 40.60 -3.90
C SER A 532 14.27 41.03 -3.01
N LYS A 533 13.11 40.35 -3.10
CA LYS A 533 11.90 40.60 -2.30
C LYS A 533 11.88 39.82 -0.98
N ALA A 534 12.65 38.73 -0.88
CA ALA A 534 12.73 37.89 0.32
C ALA A 534 13.63 38.47 1.45
N LYS A 535 14.38 39.55 1.16
CA LYS A 535 15.28 40.24 2.12
C LYS A 535 14.76 41.63 2.56
N ALA A 536 13.56 42.01 2.14
CA ALA A 536 12.85 43.22 2.55
C ALA A 536 11.69 42.83 3.45
#